data_AF-A0A3P7N8M4-F1
#
_entry.id   AF-A0A3P7N8M4-F1
#
_cell.length_a   1.000
_cell.length_b   1.000
_cell.length_c   1.000
_cell.angle_alpha   90.00
_cell.angle_beta   90.00
_cell.angle_gamma   90.00
#
_symmetry.space_group_name_H-M   'P 1'
#
loop_
_entity.id
_entity.type
_entity.pdbx_description
1 polymer ?
#
loop_
_entity_poly.entity_id
_entity_poly.type
_entity_poly.pdbx_seq_one_letter_code
_entity_poly.pdbx_strand_id
1 'polypeptide(L)'
;MAPLEYTEPFVRHGSALNYICYRNIYHTVSQAVDVHSDPTAAASSDDVEELGAILVDPKKPLWDRYAAMFKLRNINTDASIKALAQGLYCEDSALFRHEVAYVLGQAQSPVAIKELKDRLTLLSENHMVRHECAEALGAIATNECTAILQEYLKDKEVIVSPLFVDVLMRVVRESCEVALDMADYENSDELQYAAVTV
;
A
#
# COMPACT_ATOMS: atom_id res chain seq x y z
N MET A 1 -38.29 -13.44 -26.34
CA MET A 1 -36.89 -13.08 -26.05
C MET A 1 -36.86 -11.59 -25.78
N ALA A 2 -36.88 -11.21 -24.51
CA ALA A 2 -36.67 -9.83 -24.07
C ALA A 2 -35.19 -9.68 -23.71
N PRO A 3 -34.52 -8.56 -24.05
CA PRO A 3 -33.13 -8.34 -23.67
C PRO A 3 -33.03 -8.20 -22.15
N LEU A 4 -32.05 -8.89 -21.56
CA LEU A 4 -31.69 -8.75 -20.17
C LEU A 4 -31.09 -7.34 -19.98
N GLU A 5 -31.81 -6.49 -19.27
CA GLU A 5 -31.29 -5.23 -18.71
C GLU A 5 -30.14 -5.57 -17.77
N TYR A 6 -28.95 -5.10 -18.10
CA TYR A 6 -27.80 -5.11 -17.20
C TYR A 6 -28.02 -4.00 -16.17
N THR A 7 -28.69 -4.33 -15.08
CA THR A 7 -28.75 -3.46 -13.90
C THR A 7 -27.40 -3.52 -13.20
N GLU A 8 -26.60 -2.47 -13.36
CA GLU A 8 -25.48 -2.09 -12.46
C GLU A 8 -25.91 -2.19 -10.99
N PRO A 9 -25.14 -2.89 -10.13
CA PRO A 9 -25.26 -2.61 -8.72
C PRO A 9 -23.87 -2.62 -8.09
N PHE A 10 -23.21 -1.47 -7.92
CA PHE A 10 -22.32 -1.19 -6.77
C PHE A 10 -21.84 0.27 -6.82
N VAL A 11 -22.79 1.21 -6.88
CA VAL A 11 -22.51 2.61 -6.56
C VAL A 11 -23.52 3.07 -5.52
N ARG A 12 -22.97 3.52 -4.38
CA ARG A 12 -23.64 4.04 -3.17
C ARG A 12 -24.25 2.96 -2.31
N HIS A 13 -23.60 2.66 -1.18
CA HIS A 13 -24.07 2.84 0.20
C HIS A 13 -23.10 2.10 1.16
N GLY A 14 -22.27 2.86 1.89
CA GLY A 14 -21.44 2.38 3.00
C GLY A 14 -19.92 2.28 2.73
N SER A 15 -19.22 3.40 2.66
CA SER A 15 -17.75 3.48 2.43
C SER A 15 -16.93 2.63 3.41
N ALA A 16 -17.30 2.61 4.70
CA ALA A 16 -16.61 1.81 5.71
C ALA A 16 -16.77 0.28 5.52
N LEU A 17 -17.89 -0.21 4.98
CA LEU A 17 -18.13 -1.64 4.77
C LEU A 17 -17.34 -2.19 3.59
N ASN A 18 -17.19 -1.42 2.52
CA ASN A 18 -16.30 -1.76 1.41
C ASN A 18 -14.85 -1.83 1.88
N TYR A 19 -14.39 -0.87 2.69
CA TYR A 19 -13.08 -0.90 3.31
C TYR A 19 -12.87 -2.09 4.25
N ILE A 20 -13.82 -2.38 5.16
CA ILE A 20 -13.72 -3.54 6.07
C ILE A 20 -13.68 -4.85 5.28
N CYS A 21 -14.49 -4.98 4.23
CA CYS A 21 -14.49 -6.17 3.37
C CYS A 21 -13.16 -6.30 2.61
N TYR A 22 -12.65 -5.20 2.07
CA TYR A 22 -11.36 -5.12 1.39
C TYR A 22 -10.20 -5.48 2.32
N ARG A 23 -10.10 -4.79 3.47
CA ARG A 23 -9.12 -5.05 4.53
C ARG A 23 -9.18 -6.51 4.98
N ASN A 24 -10.37 -7.08 5.16
CA ASN A 24 -10.52 -8.49 5.58
C ASN A 24 -10.08 -9.47 4.48
N ILE A 25 -10.41 -9.23 3.20
CA ILE A 25 -10.00 -10.09 2.08
C ILE A 25 -8.48 -10.03 1.89
N TYR A 26 -7.90 -8.83 1.83
CA TYR A 26 -6.45 -8.66 1.64
C TYR A 26 -5.64 -9.12 2.85
N HIS A 27 -6.09 -8.81 4.08
CA HIS A 27 -5.44 -9.32 5.29
C HIS A 27 -5.51 -10.85 5.38
N THR A 28 -6.61 -11.48 4.94
CA THR A 28 -6.72 -12.95 4.91
C THR A 28 -5.76 -13.56 3.87
N VAL A 29 -5.61 -12.93 2.71
CA VAL A 29 -4.65 -13.37 1.68
C VAL A 29 -3.20 -13.16 2.14
N SER A 30 -2.90 -12.01 2.77
CA SER A 30 -1.57 -11.69 3.33
C SER A 30 -1.18 -12.62 4.48
N GLN A 31 -2.09 -12.88 5.43
CA GLN A 31 -1.85 -13.80 6.54
C GLN A 31 -1.68 -15.26 6.08
N ALA A 32 -2.27 -15.66 4.96
CA ALA A 32 -2.05 -16.98 4.39
C ALA A 32 -0.63 -17.15 3.81
N VAL A 33 0.09 -16.06 3.55
CA VAL A 33 1.51 -16.06 3.13
C VAL A 33 2.45 -16.02 4.34
N ASP A 34 2.00 -15.51 5.50
CA ASP A 34 2.74 -15.42 6.77
C ASP A 34 2.78 -16.75 7.58
N VAL A 35 3.07 -17.87 6.92
CA VAL A 35 3.22 -19.14 7.63
C VAL A 35 4.69 -19.33 8.07
N HIS A 36 4.93 -19.03 9.36
CA HIS A 36 5.77 -19.80 10.33
C HIS A 36 7.11 -19.29 10.93
N SER A 37 7.48 -18.01 10.83
CA SER A 37 8.53 -17.46 11.74
C SER A 37 8.60 -15.94 11.68
N ASP A 38 8.64 -15.27 12.84
CA ASP A 38 8.88 -13.83 12.95
C ASP A 38 10.23 -13.47 12.28
N PRO A 39 10.23 -12.78 11.12
CA PRO A 39 11.46 -12.48 10.40
C PRO A 39 12.35 -11.51 11.18
N THR A 40 11.80 -10.74 12.12
CA THR A 40 12.58 -9.77 12.92
C THR A 40 13.43 -10.42 14.01
N ALA A 41 13.13 -11.68 14.38
CA ALA A 41 13.94 -12.44 15.34
C ALA A 41 15.34 -12.78 14.80
N ALA A 42 15.54 -12.74 13.47
CA ALA A 42 16.83 -13.00 12.82
C ALA A 42 17.73 -11.76 12.70
N ALA A 43 17.19 -10.54 12.86
CA ALA A 43 17.97 -9.31 12.75
C ALA A 43 18.73 -9.05 14.05
N SER A 44 20.07 -9.09 14.01
CA SER A 44 20.95 -8.96 15.18
C SER A 44 21.22 -7.52 15.63
N SER A 45 20.69 -6.52 14.91
CA SER A 45 21.00 -5.11 15.10
C SER A 45 19.73 -4.25 15.06
N ASP A 46 19.70 -3.23 15.91
CA ASP A 46 18.68 -2.16 15.90
C ASP A 46 19.23 -0.88 15.20
N ASP A 47 20.42 -0.97 14.59
CA ASP A 47 21.05 0.16 13.88
C ASP A 47 20.35 0.42 12.54
N VAL A 48 19.78 1.61 12.39
CA VAL A 48 19.00 1.99 11.20
C VAL A 48 19.84 2.04 9.93
N GLU A 49 21.10 2.48 10.02
CA GLU A 49 21.99 2.56 8.86
C GLU A 49 22.37 1.16 8.37
N GLU A 50 22.69 0.25 9.29
CA GLU A 50 22.99 -1.15 8.97
C GLU A 50 21.77 -1.85 8.36
N LEU A 51 20.59 -1.71 8.97
CA LEU A 51 19.35 -2.31 8.47
C LEU A 51 18.98 -1.75 7.09
N GLY A 52 19.13 -0.43 6.88
CA GLY A 52 18.92 0.21 5.59
C GLY A 52 19.88 -0.32 4.51
N ALA A 53 21.15 -0.51 4.85
CA ALA A 53 22.14 -1.08 3.95
C ALA A 53 21.82 -2.54 3.58
N ILE A 54 21.33 -3.34 4.54
CA ILE A 54 20.88 -4.72 4.27
C ILE A 54 19.67 -4.70 3.33
N LEU A 55 18.66 -3.87 3.61
CA LEU A 55 17.42 -3.78 2.85
C LEU A 55 17.66 -3.57 1.35
N VAL A 56 18.57 -2.66 1.00
CA VAL A 56 18.82 -2.24 -0.39
C VAL A 56 19.91 -3.02 -1.11
N ASP A 57 20.59 -3.96 -0.44
CA ASP A 57 21.65 -4.76 -1.08
C ASP A 57 21.07 -5.99 -1.80
N PRO A 58 21.05 -6.02 -3.15
CA PRO A 58 20.48 -7.15 -3.90
C PRO A 58 21.32 -8.44 -3.78
N LYS A 59 22.53 -8.37 -3.19
CA LYS A 59 23.38 -9.53 -2.94
C LYS A 59 23.05 -10.22 -1.61
N LYS A 60 22.28 -9.58 -0.73
CA LYS A 60 21.82 -10.20 0.51
C LYS A 60 20.70 -11.20 0.24
N PRO A 61 20.63 -12.29 1.02
CA PRO A 61 19.48 -13.18 0.99
C PRO A 61 18.17 -12.40 1.14
N LEU A 62 17.15 -12.78 0.38
CA LEU A 62 15.85 -12.11 0.42
C LEU A 62 15.27 -12.09 1.84
N TRP A 63 15.45 -13.18 2.58
CA TRP A 63 15.03 -13.29 3.98
C TRP A 63 15.64 -12.21 4.87
N ASP A 64 16.93 -11.93 4.76
CA ASP A 64 17.62 -10.90 5.56
C ASP A 64 17.10 -9.51 5.22
N ARG A 65 16.78 -9.27 3.94
CA ARG A 65 16.19 -8.00 3.48
C ARG A 65 14.79 -7.80 4.04
N TYR A 66 13.94 -8.83 4.06
CA TYR A 66 12.62 -8.79 4.69
C TYR A 66 12.70 -8.62 6.21
N ALA A 67 13.65 -9.30 6.87
CA ALA A 67 13.92 -9.11 8.29
C ALA A 67 14.28 -7.65 8.60
N ALA A 68 15.18 -7.04 7.82
CA ALA A 68 15.53 -5.63 7.95
C ALA A 68 14.34 -4.70 7.68
N MET A 69 13.52 -5.01 6.66
CA MET A 69 12.31 -4.25 6.32
C MET A 69 11.34 -4.14 7.51
N PHE A 70 10.95 -5.27 8.09
CA PHE A 70 10.04 -5.28 9.23
C PHE A 70 10.66 -4.71 10.50
N LYS A 71 11.97 -4.86 10.67
CA LYS A 71 12.69 -4.24 11.79
C LYS A 71 12.68 -2.71 11.69
N LEU A 72 12.96 -2.15 10.50
CA LEU A 72 12.87 -0.70 10.24
C LEU A 72 11.47 -0.14 10.48
N ARG A 73 10.43 -0.88 10.07
CA ARG A 73 9.02 -0.57 10.40
C ARG A 73 8.81 -0.53 11.91
N ASN A 74 9.26 -1.55 12.64
CA ASN A 74 9.05 -1.64 14.08
C ASN A 74 9.78 -0.54 14.86
N ILE A 75 10.93 -0.06 14.37
CA ILE A 75 11.66 1.08 14.96
C ILE A 75 10.86 2.38 14.82
N ASN A 76 10.18 2.58 13.68
CA ASN A 76 9.25 3.67 13.39
C ASN A 76 9.72 5.10 13.76
N THR A 77 10.99 5.42 13.50
CA THR A 77 11.52 6.79 13.58
C THR A 77 11.61 7.39 12.18
N ASP A 78 11.67 8.72 12.06
CA ASP A 78 11.86 9.37 10.75
C ASP A 78 13.06 8.83 9.97
N ALA A 79 14.15 8.50 10.68
CA ALA A 79 15.35 7.91 10.08
C ALA A 79 15.07 6.49 9.56
N SER A 80 14.37 5.65 10.33
CA SER A 80 14.06 4.28 9.91
C SER A 80 13.05 4.24 8.78
N ILE A 81 12.08 5.14 8.76
CA ILE A 81 11.11 5.28 7.66
C ILE A 81 11.80 5.75 6.38
N LYS A 82 12.73 6.72 6.46
CA LYS A 82 13.54 7.12 5.30
C LYS A 82 14.40 5.98 4.76
N ALA A 83 15.02 5.20 5.65
CA ALA A 83 15.79 4.02 5.26
C ALA A 83 14.91 2.95 4.60
N LEU A 84 13.73 2.67 5.18
CA LEU A 84 12.75 1.75 4.63
C LEU A 84 12.27 2.19 3.24
N ALA A 85 11.98 3.48 3.06
CA ALA A 85 11.53 4.04 1.79
C ALA A 85 12.57 3.93 0.66
N GLN A 86 13.86 3.80 0.97
CA GLN A 86 14.87 3.51 -0.06
C GLN A 86 14.63 2.16 -0.76
N GLY A 87 13.96 1.21 -0.09
CA GLY A 87 13.58 -0.07 -0.67
C GLY A 87 12.67 0.06 -1.91
N LEU A 88 11.92 1.16 -2.03
CA LEU A 88 11.08 1.46 -3.21
C LEU A 88 11.90 1.74 -4.48
N TYR A 89 13.21 1.96 -4.37
CA TYR A 89 14.08 2.24 -5.52
C TYR A 89 14.94 1.05 -5.93
N CYS A 90 14.80 -0.09 -5.24
CA CYS A 90 15.47 -1.33 -5.63
C CYS A 90 14.94 -1.84 -6.98
N GLU A 91 15.81 -1.99 -7.98
CA GLU A 91 15.39 -2.36 -9.34
C GLU A 91 15.16 -3.86 -9.54
N ASP A 92 15.55 -4.69 -8.58
CA ASP A 92 15.66 -6.15 -8.71
C ASP A 92 14.32 -6.91 -8.68
N SER A 93 13.33 -6.42 -7.92
CA SER A 93 12.06 -7.12 -7.77
C SER A 93 10.88 -6.17 -7.53
N ALA A 94 9.88 -6.24 -8.41
CA ALA A 94 8.62 -5.52 -8.23
C ALA A 94 7.86 -6.02 -6.99
N LEU A 95 7.91 -7.33 -6.68
CA LEU A 95 7.27 -7.89 -5.49
C LEU A 95 7.92 -7.35 -4.20
N PHE A 96 9.24 -7.17 -4.19
CA PHE A 96 9.94 -6.57 -3.06
C PHE A 96 9.52 -5.11 -2.85
N ARG A 97 9.47 -4.32 -3.93
CA ARG A 97 9.02 -2.92 -3.85
C ARG A 97 7.56 -2.79 -3.40
N HIS A 98 6.69 -3.70 -3.85
CA HIS A 98 5.31 -3.81 -3.38
C HIS A 98 5.30 -4.00 -1.87
N GLU A 99 6.04 -4.99 -1.34
CA GLU A 99 6.11 -5.22 0.11
C GLU A 99 6.61 -4.00 0.88
N VAL A 100 7.63 -3.29 0.36
CA VAL A 100 8.11 -2.05 0.98
C VAL A 100 6.99 -1.01 1.07
N ALA A 101 6.21 -0.82 0.00
CA ALA A 101 5.07 0.10 0.01
C ALA A 101 4.01 -0.32 1.04
N TYR A 102 3.69 -1.61 1.12
CA TYR A 102 2.75 -2.17 2.10
C TYR A 102 3.21 -1.87 3.54
N VAL A 103 4.47 -2.16 3.84
CA VAL A 103 5.08 -1.93 5.17
C VAL A 103 5.13 -0.44 5.52
N LEU A 104 5.36 0.45 4.54
CA LEU A 104 5.27 1.91 4.74
C LEU A 104 3.83 2.34 5.04
N GLY A 105 2.84 1.75 4.38
CA GLY A 105 1.42 1.96 4.68
C GLY A 105 1.07 1.56 6.12
N GLN A 106 1.56 0.42 6.59
CA GLN A 106 1.41 -0.02 7.98
C GLN A 106 2.08 0.92 8.99
N ALA A 107 3.19 1.56 8.63
CA ALA A 107 3.88 2.51 9.50
C ALA A 107 3.13 3.85 9.63
N GLN A 108 2.25 4.18 8.68
CA GLN A 108 1.41 5.39 8.64
C GLN A 108 2.20 6.70 8.87
N SER A 109 3.47 6.74 8.48
CA SER A 109 4.33 7.91 8.70
C SER A 109 4.32 8.87 7.50
N PRO A 110 4.00 10.17 7.69
CA PRO A 110 4.05 11.17 6.62
C PRO A 110 5.43 11.34 5.98
N VAL A 111 6.49 10.87 6.63
CA VAL A 111 7.87 10.97 6.15
C VAL A 111 8.07 10.26 4.80
N ALA A 112 7.26 9.26 4.46
CA ALA A 112 7.37 8.49 3.22
C ALA A 112 6.48 8.98 2.08
N ILE A 113 5.68 10.04 2.27
CA ILE A 113 4.70 10.52 1.28
C ILE A 113 5.38 10.82 -0.06
N LYS A 114 6.57 11.44 -0.01
CA LYS A 114 7.31 11.82 -1.23
C LYS A 114 7.67 10.57 -2.04
N GLU A 115 8.27 9.56 -1.43
CA GLU A 115 8.73 8.35 -2.11
C GLU A 115 7.54 7.52 -2.63
N LEU A 116 6.45 7.42 -1.87
CA LEU A 116 5.22 6.75 -2.31
C LEU A 116 4.59 7.45 -3.52
N LYS A 117 4.53 8.79 -3.51
CA LYS A 117 4.08 9.60 -4.66
C LYS A 117 4.97 9.37 -5.88
N ASP A 118 6.29 9.38 -5.69
CA ASP A 118 7.26 9.18 -6.77
C ASP A 118 7.05 7.82 -7.46
N ARG A 119 6.64 6.78 -6.73
CA ARG A 119 6.32 5.45 -7.30
C ARG A 119 4.93 5.39 -7.92
N LEU A 120 3.90 5.92 -7.25
CA LEU A 120 2.54 5.97 -7.78
C LEU A 120 2.46 6.65 -9.15
N THR A 121 3.18 7.77 -9.31
CA THR A 121 3.15 8.60 -10.52
C THR A 121 4.09 8.12 -11.63
N LEU A 122 4.99 7.17 -11.36
CA LEU A 122 5.92 6.65 -12.36
C LEU A 122 5.21 5.66 -13.31
N LEU A 123 4.92 6.10 -14.54
CA LEU A 123 4.19 5.28 -15.53
C LEU A 123 4.92 3.98 -15.92
N SER A 124 6.25 3.94 -15.79
CA SER A 124 7.05 2.75 -16.05
C SER A 124 7.15 1.79 -14.85
N GLU A 125 6.62 2.16 -13.69
CA GLU A 125 6.60 1.30 -12.51
C GLU A 125 5.55 0.19 -12.66
N ASN A 126 5.80 -0.95 -12.02
CA ASN A 126 4.88 -2.07 -12.04
C ASN A 126 3.56 -1.69 -11.35
N HIS A 127 2.44 -2.06 -11.98
CA HIS A 127 1.09 -1.73 -11.50
C HIS A 127 0.82 -2.22 -10.06
N MET A 128 1.38 -3.36 -9.63
CA MET A 128 1.22 -3.85 -8.25
C MET A 128 1.90 -2.92 -7.24
N VAL A 129 3.07 -2.38 -7.57
CA VAL A 129 3.77 -1.42 -6.71
C VAL A 129 3.00 -0.10 -6.63
N ARG A 130 2.46 0.36 -7.77
CA ARG A 130 1.68 1.60 -7.85
C ARG A 130 0.37 1.50 -7.06
N HIS A 131 -0.31 0.37 -7.16
CA HIS A 131 -1.47 0.00 -6.35
C HIS A 131 -1.16 0.13 -4.86
N GLU A 132 -0.11 -0.55 -4.40
CA GLU A 132 0.26 -0.57 -2.99
C GLU A 132 0.70 0.82 -2.48
N CYS A 133 1.34 1.62 -3.33
CA CYS A 133 1.67 3.01 -3.00
C CYS A 133 0.42 3.89 -2.84
N ALA A 134 -0.63 3.66 -3.64
CA ALA A 134 -1.89 4.38 -3.47
C ALA A 134 -2.55 4.03 -2.13
N GLU A 135 -2.60 2.74 -1.79
CA GLU A 135 -3.15 2.29 -0.51
C GLU A 135 -2.36 2.79 0.69
N ALA A 136 -1.03 2.76 0.61
CA ALA A 136 -0.17 3.32 1.65
C ALA A 136 -0.42 4.82 1.86
N LEU A 137 -0.60 5.59 0.78
CA LEU A 137 -1.00 7.00 0.89
C LEU A 137 -2.38 7.16 1.54
N GLY A 138 -3.34 6.30 1.22
CA GLY A 138 -4.65 6.24 1.86
C GLY A 138 -4.57 5.95 3.35
N ALA A 139 -3.71 5.01 3.75
CA ALA A 139 -3.46 4.66 5.16
C ALA A 139 -2.78 5.79 5.94
N ILE A 140 -1.89 6.57 5.32
CA ILE A 140 -1.26 7.74 5.95
C ILE A 140 -2.26 8.89 6.14
N ALA A 141 -3.26 9.01 5.26
CA ALA A 141 -4.46 9.84 5.44
C ALA A 141 -4.23 11.35 5.71
N THR A 142 -3.10 11.93 5.29
CA THR A 142 -2.90 13.39 5.37
C THR A 142 -3.60 14.14 4.24
N ASN A 143 -3.84 15.44 4.42
CA ASN A 143 -4.35 16.31 3.34
C ASN A 143 -3.51 16.26 2.06
N GLU A 144 -2.18 16.08 2.20
CA GLU A 144 -1.28 15.92 1.05
C GLU A 144 -1.55 14.60 0.32
N CYS A 145 -1.70 13.50 1.04
CA CYS A 145 -2.09 12.20 0.47
C CYS A 145 -3.40 12.30 -0.30
N THR A 146 -4.43 12.88 0.31
CA THR A 146 -5.75 13.06 -0.31
C THR A 146 -5.65 13.87 -1.60
N ALA A 147 -4.85 14.95 -1.62
CA ALA A 147 -4.65 15.75 -2.81
C ALA A 147 -3.97 14.96 -3.94
N ILE A 148 -2.94 14.17 -3.62
CA ILE A 148 -2.23 13.30 -4.57
C ILE A 148 -3.20 12.26 -5.19
N LEU A 149 -3.95 11.56 -4.35
CA LEU A 149 -4.90 10.53 -4.79
C LEU A 149 -6.00 11.13 -5.68
N GLN A 150 -6.53 12.30 -5.32
CA GLN A 150 -7.53 13.00 -6.13
C GLN A 150 -7.00 13.50 -7.47
N GLU A 151 -5.73 13.93 -7.54
CA GLU A 151 -5.07 14.31 -8.79
C GLU A 151 -5.04 13.12 -9.76
N TYR A 152 -4.67 11.94 -9.25
CA TYR A 152 -4.59 10.72 -10.04
C TYR A 152 -5.96 10.22 -10.54
N LEU A 153 -7.06 10.48 -9.82
CA LEU A 153 -8.42 10.19 -10.28
C LEU A 153 -8.93 11.13 -11.38
N LYS A 154 -8.37 12.35 -11.49
CA LYS A 154 -8.75 13.35 -12.50
C LYS A 154 -8.06 13.12 -13.83
N ASP A 155 -7.03 12.29 -13.87
CA ASP A 155 -6.23 12.00 -15.05
C ASP A 155 -6.98 11.05 -16.01
N LYS A 156 -8.04 11.59 -16.63
CA LYS A 156 -8.96 10.87 -17.51
C LYS A 156 -8.36 10.50 -18.88
N GLU A 157 -7.12 10.92 -19.18
CA GLU A 157 -6.52 10.79 -20.51
C GLU A 157 -5.68 9.53 -20.74
N VAL A 158 -5.42 8.69 -19.73
CA VAL A 158 -4.65 7.43 -19.94
C VAL A 158 -5.54 6.27 -20.43
N ILE A 159 -6.85 6.47 -20.54
CA ILE A 159 -7.82 5.48 -21.05
C ILE A 159 -8.05 5.71 -22.55
N VAL A 160 -7.01 5.61 -23.37
CA VAL A 160 -7.16 5.55 -24.82
C VAL A 160 -6.05 4.68 -25.43
N SER A 161 -6.37 3.37 -25.60
CA SER A 161 -5.66 2.32 -26.38
C SER A 161 -4.72 1.35 -25.62
N PRO A 162 -4.52 0.10 -26.08
CA PRO A 162 -5.46 -0.99 -26.31
C PRO A 162 -5.54 -1.96 -25.10
N LEU A 163 -6.71 -2.59 -24.95
CA LEU A 163 -7.23 -3.66 -24.06
C LEU A 163 -6.44 -4.18 -22.81
N PHE A 164 -5.11 -4.20 -22.81
CA PHE A 164 -4.29 -4.71 -21.68
C PHE A 164 -3.79 -3.59 -20.75
N VAL A 165 -3.46 -2.41 -21.30
CA VAL A 165 -3.05 -1.23 -20.50
C VAL A 165 -4.24 -0.69 -19.71
N ASP A 166 -5.44 -0.79 -20.26
CA ASP A 166 -6.69 -0.33 -19.64
C ASP A 166 -7.00 -1.06 -18.33
N VAL A 167 -6.87 -2.40 -18.28
CA VAL A 167 -7.19 -3.17 -17.06
C VAL A 167 -6.24 -2.82 -15.90
N LEU A 168 -4.94 -2.68 -16.18
CA LEU A 168 -3.96 -2.39 -15.12
C LEU A 168 -4.06 -0.94 -14.63
N MET A 169 -4.39 0.00 -15.52
CA MET A 169 -4.64 1.39 -15.13
C MET A 169 -5.93 1.54 -14.34
N ARG A 170 -6.96 0.73 -14.64
CA ARG A 170 -8.16 0.64 -13.81
C ARG A 170 -7.85 0.20 -12.39
N VAL A 171 -7.02 -0.83 -12.21
CA VAL A 171 -6.62 -1.29 -10.86
C VAL A 171 -6.04 -0.13 -10.05
N VAL A 172 -5.03 0.59 -10.56
CA VAL A 172 -4.42 1.70 -9.80
C VAL A 172 -5.43 2.83 -9.51
N ARG A 173 -6.34 3.12 -10.46
CA ARG A 173 -7.39 4.11 -10.27
C ARG A 173 -8.39 3.69 -9.19
N GLU A 174 -8.89 2.46 -9.25
CA GLU A 174 -9.79 1.87 -8.25
C GLU A 174 -9.14 1.85 -6.87
N SER A 175 -7.83 1.57 -6.80
CA SER A 175 -7.07 1.66 -5.54
C SER A 175 -7.00 3.08 -4.99
N CYS A 176 -6.92 4.11 -5.85
CA CYS A 176 -7.01 5.50 -5.39
C CYS A 176 -8.41 5.84 -4.86
N GLU A 177 -9.47 5.27 -5.43
CA GLU A 177 -10.84 5.43 -4.90
C GLU A 177 -10.96 4.78 -3.51
N VAL A 178 -10.49 3.53 -3.36
CA VAL A 178 -10.44 2.83 -2.06
C VAL A 178 -9.57 3.59 -1.06
N ALA A 179 -8.40 4.08 -1.47
CA ALA A 179 -7.48 4.83 -0.61
C ALA A 179 -8.07 6.17 -0.12
N LEU A 180 -8.93 6.81 -0.91
CA LEU A 180 -9.68 7.99 -0.45
C LEU A 180 -10.74 7.60 0.59
N ASP A 181 -11.47 6.52 0.37
CA ASP A 181 -12.41 5.99 1.36
C ASP A 181 -11.67 5.60 2.67
N MET A 182 -10.46 5.05 2.57
CA MET A 182 -9.57 4.77 3.70
C MET A 182 -9.20 6.06 4.45
N ALA A 183 -8.73 7.08 3.73
CA ALA A 183 -8.33 8.34 4.34
C ALA A 183 -9.52 9.05 5.01
N ASP A 184 -10.70 9.00 4.42
CA ASP A 184 -11.93 9.54 5.02
C ASP A 184 -12.29 8.79 6.31
N TYR A 185 -12.15 7.46 6.32
CA TYR A 185 -12.39 6.64 7.50
C TYR A 185 -11.41 6.95 8.64
N GLU A 186 -10.10 6.96 8.36
CA GLU A 186 -9.05 7.23 9.35
C GLU A 186 -9.17 8.66 9.94
N ASN A 187 -9.73 9.61 9.19
CA ASN A 187 -9.99 10.97 9.64
C ASN A 187 -11.39 11.16 10.27
N SER A 188 -12.22 10.12 10.34
CA SER A 188 -13.57 10.19 10.92
C SER A 188 -13.60 9.84 12.41
N ASP A 189 -14.58 10.38 13.15
CA ASP A 189 -14.82 10.07 14.57
C ASP A 189 -15.53 8.71 14.79
N GLU A 190 -15.63 7.84 13.77
CA GLU A 190 -16.31 6.54 13.85
C GLU A 190 -15.49 5.51 14.67
N LEU A 191 -15.52 5.67 16.00
CA LEU A 191 -14.99 4.71 16.97
C LEU A 191 -15.75 3.37 16.88
N GLN A 192 -15.04 2.32 16.48
CA GLN A 192 -15.56 0.95 16.58
C GLN A 192 -15.57 0.49 18.05
N TYR A 193 -16.74 0.55 18.69
CA TYR A 193 -16.99 -0.26 19.87
C TYR A 193 -17.10 -1.73 19.45
N ALA A 194 -15.99 -2.47 19.51
CA ALA A 194 -16.07 -3.92 19.66
C ALA A 194 -16.72 -4.19 21.02
N ALA A 195 -18.03 -4.46 21.03
CA ALA A 195 -18.71 -4.92 22.22
C ALA A 195 -18.16 -6.32 22.56
N VAL A 196 -17.14 -6.36 23.41
CA VAL A 196 -16.75 -7.59 24.12
C VAL A 196 -17.84 -7.80 25.17
N THR A 197 -18.86 -8.56 24.81
CA THR A 197 -19.80 -9.08 25.81
C THR A 197 -19.03 -10.06 26.68
N VAL A 198 -18.82 -9.68 27.94
CA VAL A 198 -18.23 -10.51 29.00
C VAL A 198 -19.14 -11.70 29.30
#